data_AF-A0AAW1GQK9-F1
#
_entry.id   AF-A0AAW1GQK9-F1
#
_cell.length_a   1.000
_cell.length_b   1.000
_cell.length_c   1.000
_cell.angle_alpha   90.00
_cell.angle_beta   90.00
_cell.angle_gamma   90.00
#
_symmetry.space_group_name_H-M   'P 1'
#
loop_
_entity.id
_entity.type
_entity.pdbx_description
1 polymer ?
#
loop_
_entity_poly.entity_id
_entity_poly.type
_entity_poly.pdbx_seq_one_letter_code
_entity_poly.pdbx_strand_id
1 'polypeptide(L)'
;MIRETADAMVSSGLSALGYQYINIDDCWAEANRDAKGNLVPKAATFPSGMKALADYVHSKGLKLGIYSDAGDRTCSKTMPGSLGHEVQDARTFASWKSHKHKGRLN
;
A
#
# COMPACT_ATOMS: atom_id res chain seq x y z
N MET A 1 -6.02 -12.91 -2.38
CA MET A 1 -4.90 -12.56 -3.28
C MET A 1 -3.69 -11.91 -2.59
N ILE A 2 -3.66 -10.63 -2.19
CA ILE A 2 -2.40 -10.00 -1.67
C ILE A 2 -1.86 -10.68 -0.41
N ARG A 3 -2.74 -11.05 0.54
CA ARG A 3 -2.35 -11.79 1.75
C ARG A 3 -1.78 -13.17 1.42
N GLU A 4 -2.41 -13.89 0.49
CA GLU A 4 -1.91 -15.18 -0.01
C GLU A 4 -0.54 -15.02 -0.69
N THR A 5 -0.31 -13.96 -1.46
CA THR A 5 1.00 -13.69 -2.06
C THR A 5 2.06 -13.45 -0.99
N ALA A 6 1.75 -12.68 0.06
CA ALA A 6 2.66 -12.49 1.18
C ALA A 6 2.97 -13.80 1.92
N ASP A 7 1.95 -14.65 2.15
CA ASP A 7 2.14 -15.99 2.72
C ASP A 7 3.02 -16.87 1.82
N ALA A 8 2.76 -16.87 0.52
CA ALA A 8 3.51 -17.65 -0.47
C ALA A 8 4.97 -17.19 -0.58
N MET A 9 5.24 -15.88 -0.52
CA MET A 9 6.61 -15.36 -0.50
C MET A 9 7.42 -15.84 0.71
N VAL A 10 6.76 -16.02 1.86
CA VAL A 10 7.40 -16.59 3.05
C VAL A 10 7.55 -18.09 2.92
N SER A 11 6.47 -18.81 2.61
CA SER A 11 6.46 -20.28 2.61
C SER A 11 7.32 -20.91 1.50
N SER A 12 7.45 -20.24 0.36
CA SER A 12 8.33 -20.67 -0.74
C SER A 12 9.82 -20.41 -0.48
N GLY A 13 10.18 -19.66 0.56
CA GLY A 13 11.56 -19.26 0.84
C GLY A 13 12.06 -18.05 0.03
N LEU A 14 11.26 -17.47 -0.87
CA LEU A 14 11.65 -16.27 -1.63
C LEU A 14 12.03 -15.11 -0.71
N SER A 15 11.32 -14.91 0.40
CA SER A 15 11.67 -13.89 1.38
C SER A 15 13.08 -14.06 1.97
N ALA A 16 13.50 -15.31 2.19
CA ALA A 16 14.84 -15.64 2.68
C ALA A 16 15.94 -15.39 1.63
N LEU A 17 15.57 -15.42 0.34
CA LEU A 17 16.44 -15.06 -0.78
C LEU A 17 16.47 -13.55 -1.09
N GLY A 18 15.82 -12.73 -0.27
CA GLY A 18 15.88 -11.27 -0.37
C GLY A 18 14.69 -10.62 -1.09
N TYR A 19 13.68 -11.38 -1.51
CA TYR A 19 12.44 -10.81 -2.04
C TYR A 19 11.59 -10.24 -0.90
N GLN A 20 11.66 -8.92 -0.69
CA GLN A 20 11.11 -8.26 0.51
C GLN A 20 9.86 -7.43 0.27
N TYR A 21 9.51 -7.13 -0.98
CA TYR A 21 8.46 -6.16 -1.30
C TYR A 21 7.28 -6.83 -2.00
N ILE A 22 6.09 -6.54 -1.50
CA ILE A 22 4.83 -6.71 -2.22
C ILE A 22 4.42 -5.32 -2.68
N ASN A 23 4.29 -5.10 -3.99
CA ASN A 23 3.89 -3.82 -4.55
C ASN A 23 2.47 -3.93 -5.13
N ILE A 24 1.61 -3.00 -4.71
CA ILE A 24 0.27 -2.84 -5.29
C ILE A 24 0.37 -1.81 -6.40
N ASP A 25 0.07 -2.25 -7.62
CA ASP A 25 0.09 -1.41 -8.81
C ASP A 25 -1.24 -0.66 -9.00
N ASP A 26 -1.47 -0.09 -10.17
CA ASP A 26 -2.63 0.72 -10.51
C ASP A 26 -3.98 0.02 -10.21
N CYS A 27 -5.07 0.80 -10.26
CA CYS A 27 -6.46 0.36 -10.05
C CYS A 27 -6.83 -0.01 -8.59
N TRP A 28 -6.02 0.35 -7.60
CA TRP A 28 -6.29 0.07 -6.18
C TRP A 28 -7.24 1.07 -5.51
N ALA A 29 -7.30 2.31 -6.00
CA ALA A 29 -8.11 3.38 -5.42
C ALA A 29 -9.46 3.58 -6.14
N GLU A 30 -10.42 4.18 -5.44
CA GLU A 30 -11.68 4.64 -6.01
C GLU A 30 -11.45 5.67 -7.13
N ALA A 31 -12.45 5.84 -7.99
CA ALA A 31 -12.34 6.73 -9.16
C ALA A 31 -12.17 8.21 -8.79
N ASN A 32 -12.57 8.58 -7.58
CA ASN A 32 -12.54 9.95 -7.09
C ASN A 32 -11.86 10.03 -5.72
N ARG A 33 -11.21 11.18 -5.46
CA ARG A 33 -10.75 11.54 -4.12
C ARG A 33 -11.95 11.77 -3.19
N ASP A 34 -11.73 11.64 -1.88
CA ASP A 34 -12.75 12.03 -0.90
C ASP A 34 -12.95 13.56 -0.86
N ALA A 35 -13.93 14.02 -0.08
CA ALA A 35 -14.24 15.45 0.07
C ALA A 35 -13.08 16.30 0.64
N LYS A 36 -12.04 15.66 1.21
CA LYS A 36 -10.83 16.32 1.72
C LYS A 36 -9.66 16.22 0.72
N GLY A 37 -9.87 15.64 -0.46
CA GLY A 37 -8.85 15.46 -1.48
C GLY A 37 -7.94 14.24 -1.29
N ASN A 38 -8.27 13.30 -0.40
CA ASN A 38 -7.44 12.11 -0.19
C ASN A 38 -7.77 11.01 -1.21
N LEU A 39 -6.76 10.23 -1.60
CA LEU A 39 -6.96 8.96 -2.30
C LEU A 39 -7.70 7.96 -1.39
N VAL A 40 -8.72 7.29 -1.93
CA VAL A 40 -9.57 6.35 -1.20
C VAL A 40 -9.31 4.94 -1.72
N PRO A 41 -8.89 3.96 -0.90
CA PRO A 41 -8.77 2.58 -1.34
C PRO A 41 -10.13 1.99 -1.70
N LYS A 42 -10.21 1.17 -2.75
CA LYS A 42 -11.45 0.49 -3.13
C LYS A 42 -11.99 -0.36 -1.99
N ALA A 43 -13.16 -0.04 -1.45
CA ALA A 43 -13.71 -0.78 -0.30
C ALA A 43 -14.02 -2.25 -0.64
N ALA A 44 -14.44 -2.51 -1.88
CA ALA A 44 -14.70 -3.87 -2.36
C ALA A 44 -13.43 -4.73 -2.45
N THR A 45 -12.27 -4.12 -2.71
CA THR A 45 -10.98 -4.82 -2.82
C THR A 45 -10.23 -4.86 -1.49
N PHE A 46 -10.34 -3.78 -0.71
CA PHE A 46 -9.66 -3.59 0.58
C PHE A 46 -10.68 -3.35 1.70
N PRO A 47 -11.56 -4.34 2.03
CA PRO A 47 -12.65 -4.15 2.99
C PRO A 47 -12.17 -3.87 4.42
N SER A 48 -10.94 -4.26 4.76
CA SER A 48 -10.29 -3.93 6.04
C SER A 48 -9.40 -2.68 5.97
N GLY A 49 -9.35 -2.02 4.81
CA GLY A 49 -8.48 -0.87 4.55
C GLY A 49 -7.00 -1.21 4.35
N MET A 50 -6.25 -0.22 3.84
CA MET A 50 -4.82 -0.37 3.51
C MET A 50 -3.93 -0.54 4.73
N LYS A 51 -4.27 0.10 5.86
CA LYS A 51 -3.51 -0.06 7.11
C LYS A 51 -3.52 -1.51 7.60
N ALA A 52 -4.67 -2.18 7.60
CA ALA A 52 -4.75 -3.57 8.03
C ALA A 52 -3.97 -4.51 7.10
N LEU A 53 -3.95 -4.21 5.80
CA LEU A 53 -3.13 -4.93 4.83
C LEU A 53 -1.64 -4.70 5.07
N ALA A 54 -1.20 -3.46 5.27
CA ALA A 54 0.18 -3.12 5.59
C ALA A 54 0.65 -3.79 6.89
N ASP A 55 -0.16 -3.75 7.95
CA ASP A 55 0.13 -4.41 9.22
C ASP A 55 0.30 -5.93 9.05
N TYR A 56 -0.53 -6.56 8.22
CA TYR A 56 -0.40 -7.97 7.90
C TYR A 56 0.89 -8.26 7.13
N VAL A 57 1.20 -7.51 6.07
CA VAL A 57 2.44 -7.68 5.29
C VAL A 57 3.68 -7.47 6.16
N HIS A 58 3.69 -6.45 7.02
CA HIS A 58 4.78 -6.21 7.97
C HIS A 58 4.92 -7.34 9.01
N SER A 59 3.81 -7.98 9.41
CA SER A 59 3.86 -9.12 10.34
C SER A 59 4.60 -10.33 9.77
N LYS A 60 4.69 -10.42 8.43
CA LYS A 60 5.41 -11.46 7.68
C LYS A 60 6.87 -11.09 7.42
N GLY A 61 7.35 -9.95 7.91
CA GLY A 61 8.69 -9.44 7.64
C GLY A 61 8.88 -8.83 6.24
N LEU A 62 7.79 -8.66 5.49
CA LEU A 62 7.77 -8.06 4.16
C LEU A 62 7.43 -6.56 4.24
N LYS A 63 7.60 -5.85 3.13
CA LYS A 63 7.32 -4.41 2.97
C LYS A 63 6.22 -4.23 1.91
N LEU A 64 5.35 -3.24 2.11
CA LEU A 64 4.28 -2.90 1.17
C LEU A 64 4.65 -1.65 0.36
N GLY A 65 4.63 -1.76 -0.96
CA GLY A 65 4.69 -0.64 -1.89
C GLY A 65 3.30 -0.30 -2.44
N ILE A 66 3.12 0.97 -2.83
CA ILE A 66 1.88 1.47 -3.39
C ILE A 66 2.18 2.35 -4.61
N TYR A 67 1.36 2.23 -5.65
CA TYR A 67 1.48 2.99 -6.89
C TYR A 67 0.68 4.30 -6.85
N SER A 68 1.25 5.33 -7.49
CA SER A 68 0.55 6.54 -7.93
C SER A 68 1.22 7.05 -9.22
N ASP A 69 0.68 8.13 -9.77
CA ASP A 69 1.15 8.75 -11.01
C ASP A 69 1.51 10.24 -10.81
N ALA A 70 2.44 10.77 -11.60
CA ALA A 70 2.81 12.18 -11.61
C ALA A 70 1.91 13.06 -12.50
N GLY A 71 0.83 12.49 -13.05
CA GLY A 71 -0.25 13.17 -13.74
C GLY A 71 -1.50 13.40 -12.87
N ASP A 72 -2.57 13.88 -13.51
CA ASP A 72 -3.89 14.08 -12.94
C ASP A 72 -4.66 12.75 -12.75
N ARG A 73 -4.41 11.78 -13.64
CA ARG A 73 -4.90 10.40 -13.56
C ARG A 73 -3.75 9.41 -13.73
N THR A 74 -3.98 8.19 -13.27
CA THR A 74 -3.03 7.09 -13.49
C THR A 74 -3.04 6.58 -14.92
N CYS A 75 -2.07 5.71 -15.27
CA CYS A 75 -1.96 5.05 -16.57
C CYS A 75 -3.29 4.42 -17.05
N SER A 76 -4.02 3.73 -16.16
CA SER A 76 -5.32 3.12 -16.46
C SER A 76 -6.45 4.14 -16.62
N LYS A 77 -6.25 5.38 -16.17
CA LYS A 77 -7.25 6.46 -16.07
C LYS A 77 -8.40 6.15 -15.11
N THR A 78 -8.33 5.06 -14.35
CA THR A 78 -9.42 4.61 -13.47
C THR A 78 -9.38 5.21 -12.07
N MET A 79 -8.25 5.80 -11.68
CA MET A 79 -8.08 6.49 -10.39
C MET A 79 -7.28 7.79 -10.56
N PRO A 80 -7.35 8.71 -9.58
CA PRO A 80 -6.57 9.96 -9.61
C PRO A 80 -5.06 9.69 -9.50
N GLY A 81 -4.26 10.47 -10.22
CA GLY A 81 -2.83 10.61 -9.99
C GLY A 81 -2.55 11.63 -8.88
N SER A 82 -1.28 11.83 -8.55
CA SER A 82 -0.83 12.64 -7.41
C SER A 82 -0.40 14.08 -7.75
N LEU A 83 -0.50 14.51 -9.01
CA LEU A 83 -0.10 15.87 -9.40
C LEU A 83 -0.88 16.92 -8.60
N GLY A 84 -0.14 17.80 -7.89
CA GLY A 84 -0.70 18.84 -7.02
C GLY A 84 -1.18 18.35 -5.64
N HIS A 85 -1.10 17.04 -5.37
CA HIS A 85 -1.47 16.42 -4.09
C HIS A 85 -0.32 15.61 -3.48
N GLU A 86 0.92 15.78 -3.95
CA GLU A 86 2.06 14.91 -3.65
C GLU A 86 2.33 14.79 -2.15
N VAL A 87 2.33 15.94 -1.45
CA VAL A 87 2.55 15.98 0.01
C VAL A 87 1.37 15.36 0.76
N GLN A 88 0.14 15.58 0.30
CA GLN A 88 -1.07 15.02 0.92
C GLN A 88 -1.11 13.49 0.75
N ASP A 89 -0.82 13.00 -0.44
CA ASP A 89 -0.81 11.59 -0.78
C ASP A 89 0.34 10.87 -0.05
N ALA A 90 1.53 11.47 0.01
CA ALA A 90 2.64 10.93 0.80
C ALA A 90 2.28 10.78 2.29
N ARG A 91 1.56 11.75 2.87
CA ARG A 91 1.05 11.64 4.25
C ARG A 91 0.00 10.55 4.40
N THR A 92 -0.90 10.42 3.43
CA THR A 92 -1.89 9.33 3.38
C THR A 92 -1.19 7.97 3.37
N PHE A 93 -0.21 7.78 2.50
CA PHE A 93 0.57 6.53 2.42
C PHE A 93 1.36 6.26 3.70
N ALA A 94 1.98 7.29 4.27
CA ALA A 94 2.71 7.17 5.54
C ALA A 94 1.79 6.78 6.70
N SER A 95 0.54 7.25 6.71
CA SER A 95 -0.44 6.93 7.76
C SER A 95 -0.83 5.44 7.81
N TRP A 96 -0.61 4.70 6.72
CA TRP A 96 -0.86 3.26 6.66
C TRP A 96 0.33 2.44 7.16
N LYS A 97 1.51 3.05 7.35
CA LYS A 97 2.63 2.37 7.98
C LYS A 97 2.33 2.17 9.47
N SER A 98 2.64 0.99 9.98
CA SER A 98 2.63 0.75 11.42
C SER A 98 3.79 1.50 12.07
N HIS A 99 3.51 2.35 13.07
CA HIS A 99 4.52 2.75 14.05
C HIS A 99 4.84 1.56 14.97
N LYS A 100 5.61 0.57 14.52
CA LYS A 100 6.26 -0.37 15.44
C LYS A 100 7.59 0.23 15.90
N HIS A 101 7.54 1.05 16.94
CA HIS A 101 8.71 1.23 17.82
C HIS A 101 8.94 -0.10 18.54
N LYS A 102 9.66 -1.03 17.90
CA LYS A 102 10.26 -2.15 18.62
C LYS A 102 11.61 -1.65 19.12
N GLY A 103 11.60 -1.10 20.33
CA GLY A 103 12.83 -0.85 21.09
C GLY A 103 13.61 -2.16 21.17
N ARG A 104 14.67 -2.25 20.39
CA ARG A 104 15.68 -3.30 20.53
C ARG A 104 16.72 -2.74 21.49
N LEU A 105 16.45 -2.93 22.78
CA LEU A 105 17.51 -2.89 23.79
C LEU A 105 18.42 -4.07 23.47
N ASN A 106 19.64 -3.75 23.03
CA ASN A 106 20.76 -4.68 23.14
C ASN A 106 21.24 -4.66 24.60
#